data_AF-A0A7S2MX37-F1
#
_entry.id   AF-A0A7S2MX37-F1
#
_cell.length_a   1.000
_cell.length_b   1.000
_cell.length_c   1.000
_cell.angle_alpha   90.00
_cell.angle_beta   90.00
_cell.angle_gamma   90.00
#
_symmetry.space_group_name_H-M   'P 1'
#
loop_
_entity.id
_entity.type
_entity.pdbx_description
1 polymer ?
#
loop_
_entity_poly.entity_id
_entity_poly.type
_entity_poly.pdbx_seq_one_letter_code
_entity_poly.pdbx_strand_id
1 'polypeptide(L)'
;SLVWLTLPRPGTLAAAPPLNCRATPCRAMDPCADFAKMASFWDIPGMKPGVVTGEVAWNLLKFAKAKGFAIPAFNCVTSSSCNSVLEAAAKLGMPAYIQFSEGGSAFFCGKGLANDKKQASVLGACAGAHYVRNVAPAYGIPVLVHSDHCAKKLLPWFDGMLEADAEHFKLYGEPLFSSHMLDLSEEPHDENVGI
;
A
#
# COMPACT_ATOMS: atom_id res chain seq x y z
N SER A 1 -10.43 -14.13 -9.89
CA SER A 1 -9.47 -13.12 -10.38
C SER A 1 -9.12 -12.23 -9.20
N LEU A 2 -7.84 -12.11 -8.80
CA LEU A 2 -7.42 -11.17 -7.76
C LEU A 2 -7.06 -9.84 -8.43
N VAL A 3 -7.74 -8.75 -8.07
CA VAL A 3 -7.43 -7.41 -8.60
C VAL A 3 -6.71 -6.61 -7.52
N TRP A 4 -5.43 -6.32 -7.79
CA TRP A 4 -4.60 -5.44 -6.99
C TRP A 4 -4.77 -4.00 -7.50
N LEU A 5 -5.52 -3.18 -6.77
CA LEU A 5 -5.67 -1.76 -7.10
C LEU A 5 -4.51 -0.97 -6.51
N THR A 6 -3.69 -0.41 -7.40
CA THR A 6 -2.74 0.67 -7.08
C THR A 6 -3.27 1.93 -7.76
N LEU A 7 -3.43 3.02 -7.00
CA LEU A 7 -4.00 4.26 -7.51
C LEU A 7 -3.16 4.81 -8.70
N PRO A 8 -3.79 5.25 -9.80
CA PRO A 8 -3.08 5.66 -11.02
C PRO A 8 -2.49 7.07 -10.92
N ARG A 9 -1.55 7.38 -11.84
CA ARG A 9 -0.86 8.68 -11.97
C ARG A 9 -1.84 9.81 -12.39
N PRO A 10 -1.63 11.07 -11.98
CA PRO A 10 -2.32 12.21 -12.58
C PRO A 10 -1.77 12.51 -13.98
N GLY A 11 -2.63 12.50 -15.00
CA GLY A 11 -2.32 12.92 -16.36
C GLY A 11 -2.81 14.35 -16.67
N THR A 12 -1.87 15.20 -17.07
CA THR A 12 -1.94 16.26 -18.10
C THR A 12 -3.11 17.26 -18.11
N LEU A 13 -2.82 18.49 -17.68
CA LEU A 13 -3.39 19.72 -18.28
C LEU A 13 -2.25 20.53 -18.95
N ALA A 14 -2.41 20.79 -20.25
CA ALA A 14 -1.61 21.73 -21.08
C ALA A 14 -2.01 23.20 -20.75
N ALA A 15 -1.27 24.29 -21.00
CA ALA A 15 0.08 24.61 -21.48
C ALA A 15 0.40 26.08 -21.09
N ALA A 16 1.68 26.45 -20.97
CA ALA A 16 2.19 27.83 -21.02
C ALA A 16 3.61 27.86 -21.64
N PRO A 17 4.03 28.95 -22.35
CA PRO A 17 5.14 28.95 -23.32
C PRO A 17 6.54 29.09 -22.68
N PRO A 18 7.64 28.90 -23.44
CA PRO A 18 8.88 28.37 -22.89
C PRO A 18 9.82 29.45 -22.36
N LEU A 19 10.38 29.23 -21.15
CA LEU A 19 11.63 29.84 -20.74
C LEU A 19 12.79 28.88 -21.05
N ASN A 20 13.69 29.36 -21.90
CA ASN A 20 14.93 28.72 -22.28
C ASN A 20 15.91 28.70 -21.08
N CYS A 21 15.92 27.59 -20.35
CA CYS A 21 17.04 27.22 -19.49
C CYS A 21 17.50 25.82 -19.92
N ARG A 22 18.77 25.73 -20.32
CA ARG A 22 19.45 24.47 -20.68
C ARG A 22 19.38 23.50 -19.50
N ALA A 23 18.38 22.63 -19.50
CA ALA A 23 18.32 21.46 -18.64
C ALA A 23 18.82 20.27 -19.45
N THR A 24 19.88 19.63 -18.95
CA THR A 24 20.28 18.26 -19.24
C THR A 24 19.02 17.40 -19.45
N PRO A 25 18.95 16.54 -20.49
CA PRO A 25 17.77 15.71 -20.64
C PRO A 25 17.67 14.81 -19.40
N CYS A 26 16.65 15.04 -18.57
CA CYS A 26 16.12 14.01 -17.69
C CYS A 26 15.70 12.88 -18.64
N ARG A 27 16.64 11.94 -18.85
CA ARG A 27 16.36 10.71 -19.56
C ARG A 27 15.21 10.08 -18.80
N ALA A 28 14.04 10.06 -19.43
CA ALA A 28 12.96 9.19 -19.00
C ALA A 28 13.59 7.80 -18.89
N MET A 29 13.76 7.31 -17.67
CA MET A 29 14.21 5.95 -17.45
C MET A 29 13.19 5.05 -18.16
N ASP A 30 13.68 4.12 -18.98
CA ASP A 30 12.84 3.09 -19.56
C ASP A 30 11.94 2.48 -18.46
N PRO A 31 10.63 2.28 -18.69
CA PRO A 31 9.72 1.73 -17.69
C PRO A 31 10.03 0.27 -17.29
N CYS A 32 11.07 -0.30 -17.92
CA CYS A 32 11.76 -1.51 -17.52
C CYS A 32 13.19 -1.14 -17.09
N ALA A 33 13.33 -0.33 -16.03
CA ALA A 33 14.57 -0.32 -15.27
C ALA A 33 14.88 -1.79 -14.94
N ASP A 34 16.06 -2.25 -15.33
CA ASP A 34 16.41 -3.67 -15.24
C ASP A 34 16.61 -4.04 -13.76
N PHE A 35 15.50 -4.32 -13.07
CA PHE A 35 15.48 -4.67 -11.65
C PHE A 35 16.39 -5.87 -11.35
N ALA A 36 16.74 -6.68 -12.35
CA ALA A 36 17.71 -7.76 -12.21
C ALA A 36 19.13 -7.25 -11.92
N LYS A 37 19.48 -6.04 -12.40
CA LYS A 37 20.80 -5.41 -12.18
C LYS A 37 20.93 -4.70 -10.83
N MET A 38 19.83 -4.34 -10.18
CA MET A 38 19.85 -3.73 -8.84
C MET A 38 20.38 -4.74 -7.81
N ALA A 39 21.23 -4.31 -6.88
CA ALA A 39 21.79 -5.20 -5.87
C ALA A 39 20.85 -5.34 -4.68
N SER A 40 20.18 -4.24 -4.31
CA SER A 40 19.29 -4.15 -3.17
C SER A 40 17.96 -3.48 -3.53
N PHE A 41 16.91 -3.76 -2.76
CA PHE A 41 15.66 -3.01 -2.85
C PHE A 41 15.85 -1.52 -2.45
N TRP A 42 16.92 -1.19 -1.73
CA TRP A 42 17.32 0.19 -1.45
C TRP A 42 17.75 0.97 -2.70
N ASP A 43 18.12 0.29 -3.78
CA ASP A 43 18.52 0.93 -5.05
C ASP A 43 17.31 1.44 -5.85
N ILE A 44 16.08 1.12 -5.41
CA ILE A 44 14.85 1.58 -6.05
C ILE A 44 14.72 3.10 -5.82
N PRO A 45 14.57 3.92 -6.89
CA PRO A 45 14.40 5.36 -6.74
C PRO A 45 13.19 5.70 -5.85
N GLY A 46 13.40 6.56 -4.85
CA GLY A 46 12.36 6.96 -3.90
C GLY A 46 12.13 6.00 -2.73
N MET A 47 12.94 4.93 -2.61
CA MET A 47 12.88 4.04 -1.45
C MET A 47 13.22 4.78 -0.17
N LYS A 48 12.40 4.58 0.87
CA LYS A 48 12.56 5.19 2.21
C LYS A 48 12.20 4.17 3.30
N PRO A 49 12.80 4.25 4.49
CA PRO A 49 12.27 3.59 5.67
C PRO A 49 10.84 4.07 5.97
N GLY A 50 9.99 3.18 6.47
CA GLY A 50 8.58 3.45 6.69
C GLY A 50 7.69 2.96 5.55
N VAL A 51 6.46 3.47 5.52
CA VAL A 51 5.47 3.01 4.55
C VAL A 51 5.77 3.55 3.16
N VAL A 52 5.80 2.66 2.17
CA VAL A 52 6.00 2.99 0.76
C VAL A 52 4.69 2.87 -0.01
N THR A 53 4.45 3.78 -0.94
CA THR A 53 3.20 3.88 -1.71
C THR A 53 3.50 4.13 -3.20
N GLY A 54 2.48 4.06 -4.04
CA GLY A 54 2.57 4.43 -5.47
C GLY A 54 3.64 3.64 -6.24
N GLU A 55 4.45 4.36 -7.02
CA GLU A 55 5.44 3.76 -7.91
C GLU A 55 6.55 3.01 -7.15
N VAL A 56 6.93 3.49 -5.96
CA VAL A 56 7.96 2.84 -5.13
C VAL A 56 7.47 1.47 -4.66
N ALA A 57 6.23 1.38 -4.19
CA ALA A 57 5.61 0.11 -3.79
C ALA A 57 5.53 -0.87 -4.98
N TRP A 58 5.13 -0.39 -6.16
CA TRP A 58 5.05 -1.21 -7.37
C TRP A 58 6.43 -1.70 -7.84
N ASN A 59 7.43 -0.84 -7.78
CA ASN A 59 8.81 -1.18 -8.14
C ASN A 59 9.42 -2.20 -7.16
N LEU A 60 9.06 -2.16 -5.88
CA LEU A 60 9.46 -3.18 -4.90
C LEU A 60 8.92 -4.57 -5.28
N LEU A 61 7.66 -4.66 -5.72
CA LEU A 61 7.08 -5.92 -6.18
C LEU A 61 7.72 -6.42 -7.48
N LYS A 62 8.01 -5.52 -8.42
CA LYS A 62 8.76 -5.85 -9.65
C LYS A 62 10.18 -6.34 -9.35
N PHE A 63 10.85 -5.70 -8.39
CA PHE A 63 12.16 -6.12 -7.91
C PHE A 63 12.12 -7.53 -7.30
N ALA A 64 11.13 -7.80 -6.44
CA ALA A 64 10.91 -9.13 -5.87
C ALA A 64 10.71 -10.19 -6.96
N LYS A 65 9.88 -9.89 -7.97
CA LYS A 65 9.68 -10.76 -9.15
C LYS A 65 10.97 -10.98 -9.94
N ALA A 66 11.77 -9.94 -10.18
CA ALA A 66 13.01 -10.03 -10.95
C ALA A 66 14.11 -10.83 -10.21
N LYS A 67 14.13 -10.77 -8.87
CA LYS A 67 15.09 -11.49 -8.04
C LYS A 67 14.61 -12.88 -7.59
N GLY A 68 13.34 -13.22 -7.84
CA GLY A 68 12.79 -14.54 -7.53
C GLY A 68 12.50 -14.76 -6.05
N PHE A 69 12.07 -13.72 -5.32
CA PHE A 69 11.60 -13.87 -3.94
C PHE A 69 10.19 -13.31 -3.76
N ALA A 70 9.53 -13.71 -2.68
CA ALA A 70 8.22 -13.21 -2.27
C ALA A 70 8.34 -12.39 -0.99
N ILE A 71 7.44 -11.42 -0.82
CA ILE A 71 7.32 -10.64 0.41
C ILE A 71 6.12 -11.21 1.18
N PRO A 72 6.31 -11.82 2.36
CA PRO A 72 5.22 -12.40 3.13
C PRO A 72 4.33 -11.30 3.72
N ALA A 73 3.02 -11.38 3.44
CA ALA A 73 2.03 -10.48 4.00
C ALA A 73 1.39 -11.07 5.27
N PHE A 74 1.43 -10.31 6.36
CA PHE A 74 0.97 -10.79 7.67
C PHE A 74 -0.27 -10.02 8.14
N ASN A 75 -1.34 -10.76 8.43
CA ASN A 75 -2.52 -10.18 9.06
C ASN A 75 -2.19 -9.70 10.47
N CYS A 76 -2.43 -8.41 10.71
CA CYS A 76 -2.27 -7.78 12.02
C CYS A 76 -3.64 -7.38 12.58
N VAL A 77 -3.76 -7.52 13.90
CA VAL A 77 -5.02 -7.24 14.64
C VAL A 77 -4.79 -6.34 15.85
N THR A 78 -3.53 -6.12 16.25
CA THR A 78 -3.12 -5.22 17.34
C THR A 78 -1.79 -4.55 17.03
N SER A 79 -1.44 -3.50 17.76
CA SER A 79 -0.10 -2.90 17.74
C SER A 79 1.01 -3.93 18.02
N SER A 80 0.76 -4.87 18.94
CA SER A 80 1.68 -5.96 19.26
C SER A 80 1.98 -6.84 18.04
N SER A 81 0.94 -7.25 17.29
CA SER A 81 1.14 -8.02 16.05
C SER A 81 1.90 -7.23 14.97
N CYS A 82 1.63 -5.92 14.84
CA CYS A 82 2.41 -5.06 13.92
C CYS A 82 3.89 -5.00 14.34
N ASN A 83 4.17 -4.82 15.63
CA ASN A 83 5.53 -4.75 16.15
C ASN A 83 6.31 -6.05 15.89
N SER A 84 5.69 -7.21 16.08
CA SER A 84 6.31 -8.50 15.80
C SER A 84 6.74 -8.62 14.33
N VAL A 85 5.90 -8.15 13.40
CA VAL A 85 6.22 -8.16 11.96
C VAL A 85 7.36 -7.19 11.65
N LEU A 86 7.30 -5.96 12.19
CA LEU A 86 8.33 -4.94 11.99
C LEU A 86 9.68 -5.39 12.55
N GLU A 87 9.70 -5.96 13.76
CA GLU A 87 10.89 -6.47 14.41
C GLU A 87 11.51 -7.64 13.63
N ALA A 88 10.69 -8.60 13.20
CA ALA A 88 11.18 -9.73 12.42
C ALA A 88 11.77 -9.28 11.07
N ALA A 89 11.08 -8.41 10.35
CA ALA A 89 11.53 -7.90 9.06
C ALA A 89 12.84 -7.09 9.20
N ALA A 90 12.96 -6.26 10.24
CA ALA A 90 14.19 -5.52 10.53
C ALA A 90 15.37 -6.45 10.85
N LYS A 91 15.16 -7.47 11.69
CA LYS A 91 16.20 -8.47 12.02
C LYS A 91 16.69 -9.25 10.79
N LEU A 92 15.79 -9.51 9.84
CA LEU A 92 16.10 -10.24 8.60
C LEU A 92 16.58 -9.32 7.46
N GLY A 93 16.55 -7.99 7.64
CA GLY A 93 16.95 -7.03 6.61
C GLY A 93 16.06 -7.06 5.37
N MET A 94 14.76 -7.35 5.54
CA MET A 94 13.79 -7.50 4.45
C MET A 94 12.66 -6.47 4.53
N PRO A 95 11.98 -6.15 3.41
CA PRO A 95 10.75 -5.36 3.46
C PRO A 95 9.66 -6.09 4.26
N ALA A 96 8.84 -5.31 4.99
CA ALA A 96 7.67 -5.86 5.67
C ALA A 96 6.40 -5.64 4.84
N TYR A 97 5.43 -6.53 5.01
CA TYR A 97 4.12 -6.41 4.40
C TYR A 97 3.07 -6.68 5.47
N ILE A 98 2.37 -5.63 5.90
CA ILE A 98 1.35 -5.69 6.95
C ILE A 98 -0.01 -5.52 6.30
N GLN A 99 -0.92 -6.45 6.59
CA GLN A 99 -2.28 -6.40 6.09
C GLN A 99 -3.32 -6.44 7.19
N PHE A 100 -4.45 -5.79 6.94
CA PHE A 100 -5.60 -5.78 7.84
C PHE A 100 -6.79 -6.40 7.12
N SER A 101 -7.33 -7.48 7.66
CA SER A 101 -8.63 -8.01 7.21
C SER A 101 -9.76 -7.21 7.83
N GLU A 102 -10.97 -7.32 7.29
CA GLU A 102 -12.14 -6.61 7.83
C GLU A 102 -12.35 -6.92 9.33
N GLY A 103 -12.36 -8.20 9.70
CA GLY A 103 -12.48 -8.62 11.09
C GLY A 103 -11.26 -8.27 11.95
N GLY A 104 -10.05 -8.30 11.37
CA GLY A 104 -8.83 -7.88 12.06
C GLY A 104 -8.80 -6.39 12.35
N SER A 105 -9.34 -5.59 11.43
CA SER A 105 -9.50 -4.15 11.57
C SER A 105 -10.50 -3.82 12.68
N ALA A 106 -11.69 -4.45 12.67
CA ALA A 106 -12.65 -4.29 13.76
C ALA A 106 -12.06 -4.69 15.12
N PHE A 107 -11.22 -5.73 15.16
CA PHE A 107 -10.53 -6.14 16.38
C PHE A 107 -9.52 -5.08 16.87
N PHE A 108 -8.83 -4.40 15.94
CA PHE A 108 -7.83 -3.37 16.26
C PHE A 108 -8.43 -2.20 17.06
N CYS A 109 -9.68 -1.84 16.80
CA CYS A 109 -10.43 -0.85 17.60
C CYS A 109 -11.18 -1.42 18.81
N GLY A 110 -11.18 -2.74 18.96
CA GLY A 110 -11.90 -3.44 20.02
C GLY A 110 -13.34 -3.82 19.62
N LYS A 111 -13.73 -5.06 19.98
CA LYS A 111 -15.04 -5.64 19.68
C LYS A 111 -16.24 -4.95 20.36
N GLY A 112 -16.01 -3.96 21.22
CA GLY A 112 -17.07 -3.20 21.89
C GLY A 112 -17.73 -2.14 21.01
N LEU A 113 -17.15 -1.82 19.85
CA LEU A 113 -17.73 -0.86 18.90
C LEU A 113 -18.74 -1.53 17.98
N ALA A 114 -19.78 -0.79 17.63
CA ALA A 114 -20.73 -1.21 16.60
C ALA A 114 -20.04 -1.31 15.23
N ASN A 115 -20.39 -2.33 14.45
CA ASN A 115 -19.80 -2.59 13.14
C ASN A 115 -20.83 -3.01 12.07
N ASP A 116 -22.08 -2.62 12.27
CA ASP A 116 -23.21 -2.88 11.36
C ASP A 116 -22.97 -2.28 9.97
N LYS A 117 -22.35 -1.10 9.90
CA LYS A 117 -21.99 -0.39 8.66
C LYS A 117 -20.49 -0.45 8.34
N LYS A 118 -19.77 -1.40 8.93
CA LYS A 118 -18.31 -1.54 8.80
C LYS A 118 -17.50 -0.38 9.36
N GLN A 119 -18.11 0.51 10.14
CA GLN A 119 -17.47 1.70 10.69
C GLN A 119 -16.30 1.38 11.64
N ALA A 120 -16.39 0.30 12.43
CA ALA A 120 -15.29 -0.12 13.30
C ALA A 120 -14.16 -0.74 12.48
N SER A 121 -14.47 -1.46 11.39
CA SER A 121 -13.47 -1.99 10.46
C SER A 121 -12.74 -0.88 9.71
N VAL A 122 -13.43 0.17 9.26
CA VAL A 122 -12.79 1.34 8.63
C VAL A 122 -11.87 2.02 9.64
N LEU A 123 -12.39 2.36 10.83
CA LEU A 123 -11.64 3.05 11.87
C LEU A 123 -10.39 2.25 12.27
N GLY A 124 -10.52 0.93 12.44
CA GLY A 124 -9.43 0.06 12.86
C GLY A 124 -8.37 -0.16 11.81
N ALA A 125 -8.76 -0.26 10.53
CA ALA A 125 -7.81 -0.32 9.43
C ALA A 125 -7.00 0.98 9.37
N CYS A 126 -7.66 2.14 9.48
CA CYS A 126 -7.01 3.45 9.46
C CYS A 126 -6.10 3.66 10.67
N ALA A 127 -6.55 3.28 11.88
CA ALA A 127 -5.76 3.35 13.10
C ALA A 127 -4.51 2.46 13.02
N GLY A 128 -4.66 1.24 12.50
CA GLY A 128 -3.55 0.33 12.25
C GLY A 128 -2.57 0.87 11.21
N ALA A 129 -3.07 1.43 10.10
CA ALA A 129 -2.22 2.06 9.09
C ALA A 129 -1.43 3.25 9.65
N HIS A 130 -2.08 4.16 10.39
CA HIS A 130 -1.39 5.27 11.06
C HIS A 130 -0.35 4.78 12.07
N TYR A 131 -0.66 3.73 12.83
CA TYR A 131 0.29 3.12 13.75
C TYR A 131 1.55 2.64 13.00
N VAL A 132 1.37 1.88 11.92
CA VAL A 132 2.50 1.38 11.11
C VAL A 132 3.28 2.53 10.50
N ARG A 133 2.63 3.57 9.96
CA ARG A 133 3.30 4.75 9.39
C ARG A 133 4.18 5.48 10.39
N ASN A 134 3.74 5.60 11.64
CA ASN A 134 4.49 6.27 12.69
C ASN A 134 5.67 5.42 13.20
N VAL A 135 5.50 4.11 13.26
CA VAL A 135 6.47 3.21 13.92
C VAL A 135 7.50 2.63 12.94
N ALA A 136 7.09 2.28 11.72
CA ALA A 136 7.95 1.63 10.73
C ALA A 136 9.25 2.38 10.40
N PRO A 137 9.30 3.73 10.31
CA PRO A 137 10.55 4.45 10.09
C PRO A 137 11.62 4.17 11.15
N ALA A 138 11.21 3.97 12.41
CA ALA A 138 12.13 3.68 13.52
C ALA A 138 12.77 2.30 13.43
N TYR A 139 12.11 1.35 12.73
CA TYR A 139 12.68 0.03 12.43
C TYR A 139 13.64 0.04 11.23
N GLY A 140 13.74 1.15 10.49
CA GLY A 140 14.71 1.31 9.41
C GLY A 140 14.42 0.45 8.17
N ILE A 141 13.18 -0.02 7.98
CA ILE A 141 12.78 -0.90 6.87
C ILE A 141 11.64 -0.29 6.04
N PRO A 142 11.54 -0.62 4.74
CA PRO A 142 10.37 -0.30 3.94
C PRO A 142 9.20 -1.24 4.27
N VAL A 143 8.00 -0.68 4.32
CA VAL A 143 6.79 -1.42 4.70
C VAL A 143 5.66 -1.17 3.69
N LEU A 144 5.01 -2.24 3.27
CA LEU A 144 3.74 -2.19 2.54
C LEU A 144 2.60 -2.33 3.55
N VAL A 145 1.61 -1.43 3.47
CA VAL A 145 0.39 -1.47 4.27
C VAL A 145 -0.80 -1.77 3.37
N HIS A 146 -1.61 -2.75 3.75
CA HIS A 146 -2.62 -3.32 2.87
C HIS A 146 -3.94 -3.63 3.59
N SER A 147 -5.04 -3.61 2.84
CA SER A 147 -6.29 -4.24 3.27
C SER A 147 -6.50 -5.57 2.54
N ASP A 148 -6.78 -6.61 3.31
CA ASP A 148 -7.01 -7.98 2.83
C ASP A 148 -8.41 -8.15 2.18
N HIS A 149 -8.77 -9.37 1.81
CA HIS A 149 -10.03 -9.78 1.17
C HIS A 149 -11.25 -8.88 1.45
N CYS A 150 -11.69 -8.15 0.41
CA CYS A 150 -12.92 -7.37 0.40
C CYS A 150 -13.92 -7.91 -0.62
N ALA A 151 -14.86 -8.75 -0.17
CA ALA A 151 -15.97 -9.22 -0.97
C ALA A 151 -17.03 -8.12 -1.20
N LYS A 152 -17.96 -8.33 -2.13
CA LYS A 152 -19.00 -7.36 -2.51
C LYS A 152 -19.80 -6.81 -1.32
N LYS A 153 -20.13 -7.67 -0.35
CA LYS A 153 -20.83 -7.28 0.89
C LYS A 153 -20.01 -6.37 1.82
N LEU A 154 -18.71 -6.30 1.61
CA LEU A 154 -17.75 -5.53 2.40
C LEU A 154 -17.34 -4.22 1.71
N LEU A 155 -17.89 -3.89 0.54
CA LEU A 155 -17.58 -2.64 -0.17
C LEU A 155 -17.71 -1.37 0.70
N PRO A 156 -18.66 -1.24 1.65
CA PRO A 156 -18.67 -0.09 2.56
C PRO A 156 -17.40 0.08 3.40
N TRP A 157 -16.68 -1.01 3.70
CA TRP A 157 -15.38 -0.96 4.35
C TRP A 157 -14.30 -0.41 3.40
N PHE A 158 -14.33 -0.85 2.14
CA PHE A 158 -13.41 -0.39 1.10
C PHE A 158 -13.61 1.09 0.79
N ASP A 159 -14.85 1.53 0.61
CA ASP A 159 -15.19 2.94 0.35
C ASP A 159 -14.69 3.85 1.46
N GLY A 160 -14.89 3.46 2.73
CA GLY A 160 -14.38 4.23 3.87
C GLY A 160 -12.85 4.28 3.94
N MET A 161 -12.15 3.22 3.50
CA MET A 161 -10.68 3.26 3.40
C MET A 161 -10.21 4.16 2.26
N LEU A 162 -10.91 4.18 1.11
CA LEU A 162 -10.61 5.08 0.00
C LEU A 162 -10.83 6.56 0.35
N GLU A 163 -11.86 6.86 1.15
CA GLU A 163 -12.07 8.20 1.69
C GLU A 163 -10.88 8.63 2.56
N ALA A 164 -10.43 7.75 3.47
CA ALA A 164 -9.27 8.02 4.31
C ALA A 164 -7.97 8.18 3.49
N ASP A 165 -7.79 7.39 2.44
CA ASP A 165 -6.68 7.55 1.49
C ASP A 165 -6.72 8.92 0.80
N ALA A 166 -7.89 9.35 0.32
CA ALA A 166 -8.06 10.63 -0.34
C ALA A 166 -7.81 11.81 0.61
N GLU A 167 -8.25 11.71 1.87
CA GLU A 167 -7.95 12.71 2.90
C GLU A 167 -6.46 12.77 3.23
N HIS A 168 -5.82 11.62 3.42
CA HIS A 168 -4.39 11.54 3.68
C HIS A 168 -3.58 12.08 2.49
N PHE A 169 -4.00 11.78 1.26
CA PHE A 169 -3.35 12.28 0.05
C PHE A 169 -3.42 13.81 -0.06
N LYS A 170 -4.56 14.44 0.29
CA LYS A 170 -4.68 15.91 0.29
C LYS A 170 -3.70 16.58 1.25
N LEU A 171 -3.37 15.93 2.37
CA LEU A 171 -2.49 16.48 3.40
C LEU A 171 -1.01 16.17 3.16
N TYR A 172 -0.69 14.97 2.69
CA TYR A 172 0.69 14.46 2.65
C TYR A 172 1.19 14.12 1.24
N GLY A 173 0.34 14.19 0.21
CA GLY A 173 0.69 13.85 -1.17
C GLY A 173 0.88 12.35 -1.43
N GLU A 174 0.50 11.49 -0.48
CA GLU A 174 0.53 10.03 -0.61
C GLU A 174 -0.69 9.40 0.09
N PRO A 175 -1.23 8.27 -0.39
CA PRO A 175 -2.33 7.58 0.27
C PRO A 175 -1.93 7.02 1.64
N LEU A 176 -2.91 6.72 2.49
CA LEU A 176 -2.72 6.13 3.80
C LEU A 176 -2.23 4.68 3.67
N PHE A 177 -2.83 3.92 2.76
CA PHE A 177 -2.47 2.54 2.43
C PHE A 177 -1.54 2.46 1.21
N SER A 178 -0.76 1.39 1.10
CA SER A 178 0.04 1.08 -0.08
C SER A 178 -0.80 0.44 -1.19
N SER A 179 -1.80 -0.37 -0.81
CA SER A 179 -2.66 -1.12 -1.73
C SER A 179 -3.90 -1.67 -1.02
N HIS A 180 -4.93 -2.00 -1.80
CA HIS A 180 -6.13 -2.67 -1.31
C HIS A 180 -6.47 -3.90 -2.17
N MET A 181 -7.13 -4.90 -1.58
CA MET A 181 -7.59 -6.11 -2.26
C MET A 181 -9.11 -6.12 -2.42
N LEU A 182 -9.58 -6.21 -3.67
CA LEU A 182 -10.96 -6.59 -3.98
C LEU A 182 -11.02 -8.07 -4.28
N ASP A 183 -11.91 -8.78 -3.58
CA ASP A 183 -12.16 -10.20 -3.78
C ASP A 183 -13.60 -10.44 -4.20
N LEU A 184 -13.88 -10.15 -5.46
CA LEU A 184 -15.17 -10.40 -6.11
C LEU A 184 -15.14 -11.75 -6.85
N SER A 185 -14.36 -12.71 -6.36
CA SER A 185 -14.20 -14.01 -7.03
C SER A 185 -15.45 -14.89 -6.98
N GLU A 186 -16.41 -14.58 -6.10
CA GLU A 186 -17.73 -15.21 -6.05
C GLU A 186 -18.68 -14.68 -7.15
N GLU A 187 -18.38 -13.54 -7.75
CA GLU A 187 -19.18 -12.93 -8.82
C GLU A 187 -18.72 -13.39 -10.21
N PRO A 188 -19.55 -13.28 -11.26
CA PRO A 188 -19.15 -13.55 -12.64
C PRO A 188 -17.89 -12.77 -13.04
N HIS A 189 -17.05 -13.36 -13.91
CA HIS A 189 -15.76 -12.75 -14.29
C HIS A 189 -15.91 -11.32 -14.81
N ASP A 190 -16.89 -11.08 -15.68
CA ASP A 190 -17.15 -9.77 -16.28
C ASP A 190 -17.58 -8.73 -15.24
N GLU A 191 -18.28 -9.17 -14.19
CA GLU A 191 -18.68 -8.32 -13.08
C GLU A 191 -17.49 -8.01 -12.15
N ASN A 192 -16.67 -9.01 -11.85
CA ASN A 192 -15.47 -8.85 -11.03
C ASN A 192 -14.50 -7.80 -11.62
N VAL A 193 -14.27 -7.83 -12.93
CA VAL A 193 -13.36 -6.90 -13.61
C VAL A 193 -14.03 -5.54 -13.92
N GLY A 194 -15.36 -5.52 -13.98
CA GLY A 194 -16.14 -4.31 -14.29
C GLY A 194 -16.32 -3.33 -13.13
N ILE A 195 -16.09 -3.78 -11.89
CA ILE A 195 -16.17 -3.00 -10.65
C ILE A 195 -14.78 -2.44 -10.31
#